data_AF-A2EL63-F1
#
_entry.id   AF-A2EL63-F1
#
_cell.length_a   1.000
_cell.length_b   1.000
_cell.length_c   1.000
_cell.angle_alpha   90.00
_cell.angle_beta   90.00
_cell.angle_gamma   90.00
#
_symmetry.space_group_name_H-M   'P 1'
#
loop_
_entity.id
_entity.type
_entity.pdbx_description
1 polymer ?
#
loop_
_entity_poly.entity_id
_entity_poly.type
_entity_poly.pdbx_seq_one_letter_code
_entity_poly.pdbx_strand_id
1 'polypeptide(L)'
;MSTWNVENYHWEEHNCNKWATQRLQELASNVKVDGWEFTDISFSGIEASRSIRKNREIRSFEFTFDCKFKHNGMEGKIKFMDVSNDAIDSIDDWEYELTFTGESAKKTAAEKKVIRADAEKDAAKAFRNCFDAFSKEFMALPSELHH
;
A
#
# COMPACT_ATOMS: atom_id res chain seq x y z
N MET A 1 -31.83 -41.96 12.47
CA MET A 1 -31.43 -41.45 11.14
C MET A 1 -30.46 -40.32 11.37
N SER A 2 -29.21 -40.48 10.95
CA SER A 2 -28.16 -39.48 11.07
C SER A 2 -28.40 -38.42 10.01
N THR A 3 -28.81 -37.21 10.41
CA THR A 3 -28.90 -36.06 9.51
C THR A 3 -27.48 -35.56 9.27
N TRP A 4 -26.84 -36.19 8.29
CA TRP A 4 -25.54 -35.84 7.78
C TRP A 4 -25.69 -34.59 6.89
N ASN A 5 -25.05 -33.50 7.31
CA ASN A 5 -24.45 -32.44 6.49
C ASN A 5 -25.35 -31.64 5.52
N VAL A 6 -25.64 -30.37 5.86
CA VAL A 6 -25.48 -29.21 4.96
C VAL A 6 -25.29 -27.95 5.82
N GLU A 7 -24.14 -27.81 6.49
CA GLU A 7 -23.73 -26.47 6.91
C GLU A 7 -23.42 -25.69 5.62
N ASN A 8 -24.33 -24.80 5.23
CA ASN A 8 -24.17 -23.85 4.13
C ASN A 8 -23.03 -22.86 4.45
N TYR A 9 -21.79 -23.34 4.46
CA TYR A 9 -20.61 -22.48 4.39
C TYR A 9 -20.39 -22.11 2.91
N HIS A 10 -21.31 -21.30 2.37
CA HIS A 10 -21.06 -20.61 1.11
C HIS A 10 -20.15 -19.42 1.42
N TRP A 11 -18.86 -19.57 1.12
CA TRP A 11 -17.92 -18.46 1.08
C TRP A 11 -17.95 -17.92 -0.34
N GLU A 12 -18.59 -16.77 -0.53
CA GLU A 12 -18.46 -16.01 -1.77
C GLU A 12 -17.29 -15.04 -1.58
N GLU A 13 -16.12 -15.44 -2.08
CA GLU A 13 -14.93 -14.59 -2.13
C GLU A 13 -14.84 -13.94 -3.50
N HIS A 14 -14.86 -12.60 -3.51
CA HIS A 14 -14.63 -11.80 -4.69
C HIS A 14 -13.20 -11.30 -4.66
N ASN A 15 -12.42 -11.73 -5.65
CA ASN A 15 -11.07 -11.23 -5.86
C ASN A 15 -11.13 -9.80 -6.44
N CYS A 16 -10.53 -8.86 -5.74
CA CYS A 16 -10.45 -7.45 -6.12
C CYS A 16 -9.04 -7.03 -6.58
N ASN A 17 -8.11 -7.97 -6.78
CA ASN A 17 -6.70 -7.69 -7.11
C ASN A 17 -6.56 -6.84 -8.37
N LYS A 18 -7.38 -7.10 -9.40
CA LYS A 18 -7.34 -6.33 -10.67
C LYS A 18 -7.68 -4.85 -10.43
N TRP A 19 -8.77 -4.59 -9.70
CA TRP A 19 -9.17 -3.23 -9.34
C TRP A 19 -8.09 -2.59 -8.46
N ALA A 20 -7.59 -3.32 -7.46
CA ALA A 20 -6.59 -2.81 -6.54
C ALA A 20 -5.30 -2.42 -7.25
N THR A 21 -4.84 -3.25 -8.17
CA THR A 21 -3.62 -3.01 -8.96
C THR A 21 -3.74 -1.73 -9.79
N GLN A 22 -4.85 -1.58 -10.51
CA GLN A 22 -5.10 -0.40 -11.34
C GLN A 22 -5.19 0.87 -10.47
N ARG A 23 -5.94 0.78 -9.37
CA ARG A 23 -6.20 1.94 -8.53
C ARG A 23 -4.96 2.41 -7.76
N LEU A 24 -4.18 1.48 -7.23
CA LEU A 24 -2.90 1.78 -6.59
C LEU A 24 -1.92 2.47 -7.55
N GLN A 25 -1.83 1.98 -8.79
CA GLN A 25 -0.99 2.60 -9.83
C GLN A 25 -1.45 4.03 -10.16
N GLU A 26 -2.76 4.25 -10.32
CA GLU A 26 -3.33 5.58 -10.57
C GLU A 26 -3.04 6.56 -9.43
N LEU A 27 -3.30 6.16 -8.18
CA LEU A 27 -3.11 7.02 -7.02
C LEU A 27 -1.61 7.34 -6.81
N ALA A 28 -0.74 6.33 -6.86
CA ALA A 28 0.69 6.54 -6.64
C ALA A 28 1.36 7.35 -7.75
N SER A 29 0.92 7.21 -9.01
CA SER A 29 1.42 8.04 -10.13
C SER A 29 1.09 9.52 -9.98
N ASN A 30 0.08 9.85 -9.17
CA ASN A 30 -0.32 11.23 -8.89
C ASN A 30 0.36 11.83 -7.64
N VAL A 31 1.14 11.04 -6.90
CA VAL A 31 1.90 11.53 -5.75
C VAL A 31 2.97 12.51 -6.22
N LYS A 32 2.87 13.76 -5.75
CA LYS A 32 3.83 14.82 -6.02
C LYS A 32 4.22 15.47 -4.70
N VAL A 33 5.52 15.52 -4.45
CA VAL A 33 6.09 16.16 -3.26
C VAL A 33 7.19 17.10 -3.74
N ASP A 34 7.14 18.36 -3.30
CA ASP A 34 8.08 19.38 -3.78
C ASP A 34 9.53 19.01 -3.42
N GLY A 35 10.43 19.15 -4.39
CA GLY A 35 11.83 18.74 -4.26
C GLY A 35 12.09 17.23 -4.33
N TRP A 36 11.05 16.39 -4.48
CA TRP A 36 11.20 14.94 -4.65
C TRP A 36 10.82 14.50 -6.07
N GLU A 37 11.67 13.66 -6.67
CA GLU A 37 11.35 12.96 -7.90
C GLU A 37 11.19 11.47 -7.60
N PHE A 38 10.04 10.90 -7.95
CA PHE A 38 9.78 9.47 -7.80
C PHE A 38 9.75 8.79 -9.17
N THR A 39 10.44 7.66 -9.28
CA THR A 39 10.48 6.83 -10.50
C THR A 39 10.38 5.36 -10.14
N ASP A 40 10.18 4.50 -11.14
CA ASP A 40 10.07 3.04 -10.97
C ASP A 40 9.07 2.65 -9.86
N ILE A 41 7.92 3.34 -9.83
CA ILE A 41 6.82 3.02 -8.92
C ILE A 41 6.30 1.62 -9.27
N SER A 42 6.27 0.75 -8.28
CA SER A 42 5.87 -0.64 -8.44
C SER A 42 5.16 -1.16 -7.19
N PHE A 43 4.27 -2.12 -7.44
CA PHE A 43 3.54 -2.83 -6.41
C PHE A 43 3.73 -4.33 -6.63
N SER A 44 3.85 -5.08 -5.54
CA SER A 44 3.96 -6.54 -5.56
C SER A 44 3.17 -7.14 -4.41
N GLY A 45 2.84 -8.43 -4.51
CA GLY A 45 2.07 -9.11 -3.46
C GLY A 45 0.69 -8.50 -3.22
N ILE A 46 0.06 -7.93 -4.26
CA ILE A 46 -1.26 -7.33 -4.10
C ILE A 46 -2.30 -8.43 -3.91
N GLU A 47 -2.83 -8.49 -2.70
CA GLU A 47 -3.98 -9.30 -2.33
C GLU A 47 -5.07 -8.35 -1.86
N ALA A 48 -6.21 -8.34 -2.53
CA ALA A 48 -7.37 -7.56 -2.17
C ALA A 48 -8.59 -8.44 -2.38
N SER A 49 -9.29 -8.74 -1.30
CA SER A 49 -10.42 -9.64 -1.34
C SER A 49 -11.57 -9.11 -0.51
N ARG A 50 -12.75 -9.55 -0.92
CA ARG A 50 -14.00 -9.27 -0.27
C ARG A 50 -14.74 -10.58 -0.09
N SER A 51 -15.19 -10.87 1.11
CA SER A 51 -15.98 -12.07 1.39
C SER A 51 -17.20 -11.75 2.24
N ILE A 52 -18.25 -12.57 2.10
CA ILE A 52 -19.44 -12.49 2.96
C ILE A 52 -19.44 -13.71 3.89
N ARG A 53 -19.38 -13.46 5.21
CA ARG A 53 -19.41 -14.50 6.25
C ARG A 53 -20.47 -14.17 7.28
N LYS A 54 -21.47 -15.05 7.45
CA LYS A 54 -22.56 -14.88 8.44
C LYS A 54 -23.25 -13.50 8.33
N ASN A 55 -23.60 -13.09 7.11
CA ASN A 55 -24.18 -11.77 6.78
C ASN A 55 -23.31 -10.57 7.16
N ARG A 56 -22.01 -10.78 7.41
CA ARG A 56 -21.03 -9.71 7.59
C ARG A 56 -20.07 -9.74 6.41
N GLU A 57 -19.86 -8.57 5.85
CA GLU A 57 -18.84 -8.38 4.84
C GLU A 57 -17.47 -8.24 5.52
N ILE A 58 -16.48 -8.95 5.00
CA ILE A 58 -15.09 -8.89 5.42
C ILE A 58 -14.29 -8.43 4.21
N ARG A 59 -13.53 -7.36 4.38
CA ARG A 59 -12.61 -6.83 3.38
C ARG A 59 -11.20 -6.88 3.94
N SER A 60 -10.28 -7.35 3.11
CA SER A 60 -8.86 -7.42 3.43
C SER A 60 -8.07 -6.98 2.21
N PHE A 61 -7.00 -6.23 2.47
CA PHE A 61 -5.99 -5.95 1.48
C PHE A 61 -4.61 -6.06 2.12
N GLU A 62 -3.64 -6.41 1.30
CA GLU A 62 -2.21 -6.42 1.61
C GLU A 62 -1.44 -6.14 0.32
N PHE A 63 -0.39 -5.34 0.40
CA PHE A 63 0.56 -5.17 -0.70
C PHE A 63 1.91 -4.65 -0.21
N THR A 64 2.94 -4.90 -1.02
CA THR A 64 4.24 -4.24 -0.94
C THR A 64 4.32 -3.15 -1.99
N PHE A 65 4.87 -2.00 -1.61
CA PHE A 65 5.15 -0.88 -2.50
C PHE A 65 6.64 -0.58 -2.54
N ASP A 66 7.16 -0.28 -3.72
CA ASP A 66 8.54 0.10 -3.96
C ASP A 66 8.62 1.25 -4.98
N CYS A 67 9.42 2.27 -4.70
CA CYS A 67 9.78 3.29 -5.68
C CYS A 67 11.24 3.74 -5.53
N LYS A 68 11.82 4.29 -6.60
CA LYS A 68 13.07 5.05 -6.54
C LYS A 68 12.78 6.51 -6.24
N PHE A 69 13.72 7.19 -5.58
CA PHE A 69 13.63 8.62 -5.34
C PHE A 69 14.91 9.35 -5.74
N LYS A 70 14.77 10.63 -6.08
CA LYS A 70 15.84 11.62 -6.05
C LYS A 70 15.39 12.82 -5.21
N HIS A 71 16.25 13.27 -4.30
CA HIS A 71 16.00 14.41 -3.43
C HIS A 71 17.33 15.02 -2.97
N ASN A 72 17.47 16.35 -3.05
CA ASN A 72 18.67 17.08 -2.63
C ASN A 72 20.00 16.50 -3.18
N GLY A 73 19.99 16.07 -4.45
CA GLY A 73 21.15 15.46 -5.12
C GLY A 73 21.51 14.06 -4.62
N MET A 74 20.70 13.45 -3.76
CA MET A 74 20.80 12.05 -3.35
C MET A 74 19.72 11.21 -4.01
N GLU A 75 20.01 9.93 -4.19
CA GLU A 75 19.12 8.95 -4.80
C GLU A 75 19.07 7.65 -4.01
N GLY A 76 17.94 6.96 -4.14
CA GLY A 76 17.71 5.73 -3.39
C GLY A 76 16.37 5.09 -3.71
N LYS A 77 15.91 4.26 -2.77
CA LYS A 77 14.60 3.59 -2.82
C LYS A 77 13.84 3.80 -1.52
N ILE A 78 12.54 3.91 -1.64
CA ILE A 78 11.56 3.84 -0.56
C ILE A 78 10.77 2.55 -0.77
N LYS A 79 10.65 1.75 0.28
CA LYS A 79 9.90 0.49 0.26
C LYS A 79 8.97 0.39 1.45
N PHE A 80 7.69 0.15 1.21
CA PHE A 80 6.74 -0.26 2.24
C PHE A 80 6.51 -1.76 2.08
N MET A 81 6.94 -2.55 3.07
CA MET A 81 6.93 -4.02 2.96
C MET A 81 5.54 -4.62 3.19
N ASP A 82 4.79 -4.05 4.12
CA ASP A 82 3.49 -4.54 4.56
C ASP A 82 2.53 -3.36 4.70
N VAL A 83 1.76 -3.11 3.63
CA VAL A 83 0.63 -2.19 3.65
C VAL A 83 -0.64 -3.02 3.64
N SER A 84 -1.19 -3.23 4.83
CA SER A 84 -2.34 -4.09 5.05
C SER A 84 -3.46 -3.40 5.83
N ASN A 85 -4.63 -4.07 5.87
CA ASN A 85 -5.79 -3.56 6.60
C ASN A 85 -5.57 -3.48 8.13
N ASP A 86 -4.60 -4.21 8.67
CA ASP A 86 -4.34 -4.29 10.12
C ASP A 86 -3.89 -2.94 10.69
N ALA A 87 -3.24 -2.10 9.88
CA ALA A 87 -2.77 -0.76 10.24
C ALA A 87 -3.65 0.37 9.69
N ILE A 88 -4.86 0.09 9.19
CA ILE A 88 -5.73 1.10 8.56
C ILE A 88 -6.15 2.23 9.53
N ASP A 89 -6.27 1.93 10.82
CA ASP A 89 -6.67 2.90 11.85
C ASP A 89 -5.52 3.84 12.25
N SER A 90 -4.28 3.50 11.92
CA SER A 90 -3.07 4.28 12.20
C SER A 90 -2.12 4.17 11.03
N ILE A 91 -2.32 5.03 10.02
CA ILE A 91 -1.55 5.00 8.76
C ILE A 91 -0.03 5.20 8.96
N ASP A 92 0.37 5.75 10.10
CA ASP A 92 1.78 5.90 10.49
C ASP A 92 2.43 4.56 10.90
N ASP A 93 1.63 3.54 11.22
CA ASP A 93 2.08 2.19 11.53
C ASP A 93 2.53 1.42 10.27
N TRP A 94 2.16 1.90 9.07
CA TRP A 94 2.79 1.42 7.85
C TRP A 94 4.25 1.88 7.79
N GLU A 95 5.14 0.93 8.11
CA GLU A 95 6.57 1.12 8.10
C GLU A 95 7.14 1.16 6.69
N TYR A 96 8.20 1.95 6.50
CA TYR A 96 8.98 1.95 5.28
C TYR A 96 10.46 1.84 5.56
N GLU A 97 11.17 1.28 4.58
CA GLU A 97 12.61 1.27 4.52
C GLU A 97 13.10 2.29 3.48
N LEU A 98 14.10 3.08 3.87
CA LEU A 98 14.80 3.98 2.96
C LEU A 98 16.24 3.54 2.76
N THR A 99 16.57 3.16 1.53
CA THR A 99 17.90 2.72 1.12
C THR A 99 18.51 3.71 0.14
N PHE A 100 19.81 3.95 0.23
CA PHE A 100 20.53 4.84 -0.68
C PHE A 100 21.31 4.02 -1.71
N THR A 101 21.33 4.47 -2.96
CA THR A 101 21.97 3.74 -4.07
C THR A 101 23.11 4.56 -4.68
N GLY A 102 23.94 3.92 -5.51
CA GLY A 102 25.00 4.61 -6.26
C GLY A 102 26.00 5.35 -5.36
N GLU A 103 26.32 6.59 -5.71
CA GLU A 103 27.21 7.45 -4.92
C GLU A 103 26.58 7.86 -3.59
N SER A 104 25.25 7.96 -3.54
CA SER A 104 24.51 8.27 -2.31
C SER A 104 24.71 7.20 -1.24
N ALA A 105 24.96 5.95 -1.64
CA ALA A 105 25.30 4.87 -0.71
C ALA A 105 26.62 5.14 0.05
N LYS A 106 27.55 5.90 -0.52
CA LYS A 106 28.85 6.24 0.09
C LYS A 106 28.81 7.50 0.96
N LYS A 107 27.68 8.23 0.94
CA LYS A 107 27.47 9.44 1.75
C LYS A 107 27.49 9.15 3.25
N THR A 108 27.87 10.17 4.01
CA THR A 108 27.99 10.06 5.47
C THR A 108 26.63 9.81 6.13
N ALA A 109 26.63 9.25 7.34
CA ALA A 109 25.42 9.05 8.11
C ALA A 109 24.69 10.37 8.41
N ALA A 110 25.43 11.47 8.59
CA ALA A 110 24.87 12.80 8.82
C ALA A 110 24.11 13.33 7.61
N GLU A 111 24.69 13.24 6.41
CA GLU A 111 24.01 13.63 5.15
C GLU A 111 22.72 12.79 4.94
N LYS A 112 22.83 11.48 5.12
CA LYS A 112 21.67 10.57 4.99
C LYS A 112 20.59 10.81 6.03
N LYS A 113 20.94 11.29 7.23
CA LYS A 113 19.99 11.59 8.31
C LYS A 113 19.04 12.72 7.93
N VAL A 114 19.54 13.73 7.21
CA VAL A 114 18.70 14.83 6.70
C VAL A 114 17.65 14.28 5.74
N ILE A 115 18.07 13.49 4.74
CA ILE A 115 17.15 12.90 3.76
C ILE A 115 16.14 11.94 4.40
N ARG A 116 16.54 11.20 5.44
CA ARG A 116 15.58 10.36 6.18
C ARG A 116 14.53 11.18 6.93
N ALA A 117 14.93 12.30 7.53
CA ALA A 117 13.98 13.19 8.21
C ALA A 117 13.01 13.84 7.21
N ASP A 118 13.51 14.27 6.06
CA ASP A 118 12.69 14.83 4.98
C ASP A 118 11.76 13.76 4.39
N ALA A 119 12.26 12.53 4.20
CA ALA A 119 11.45 11.41 3.74
C ALA A 119 10.28 11.12 4.70
N GLU A 120 10.54 11.04 6.00
CA GLU A 120 9.49 10.80 7.00
C GLU A 120 8.39 11.85 6.92
N LYS A 121 8.81 13.11 6.87
CA LYS A 121 7.91 14.26 6.94
C LYS A 121 7.08 14.43 5.68
N ASP A 122 7.69 14.21 4.51
CA ASP A 122 7.12 14.61 3.23
C ASP A 122 6.78 13.39 2.37
N ALA A 123 7.78 12.57 1.98
CA ALA A 123 7.60 11.47 1.05
C ALA A 123 6.78 10.31 1.60
N ALA A 124 7.17 9.76 2.76
CA ALA A 124 6.49 8.65 3.42
C ALA A 124 5.07 9.05 3.79
N LYS A 125 4.88 10.26 4.34
CA LYS A 125 3.56 10.80 4.63
C LYS A 125 2.67 10.91 3.39
N ALA A 126 3.22 11.36 2.26
CA ALA A 126 2.46 11.45 1.01
C ALA A 126 2.02 10.05 0.51
N PHE A 127 2.89 9.05 0.58
CA PHE A 127 2.53 7.67 0.22
C PHE A 127 1.54 7.04 1.20
N ARG A 128 1.68 7.27 2.52
CA ARG A 128 0.68 6.83 3.52
C ARG A 128 -0.69 7.42 3.23
N ASN A 129 -0.77 8.72 2.92
CA ASN A 129 -2.04 9.35 2.51
C ASN A 129 -2.60 8.77 1.21
N CYS A 130 -1.73 8.40 0.26
CA CYS A 130 -2.13 7.70 -0.96
C CYS A 130 -2.73 6.32 -0.64
N PHE A 131 -2.10 5.54 0.24
CA PHE A 131 -2.60 4.22 0.65
C PHE A 131 -3.86 4.31 1.50
N ASP A 132 -4.01 5.36 2.29
CA ASP A 132 -5.23 5.68 3.04
C ASP A 132 -6.39 6.06 2.10
N ALA A 133 -6.12 6.84 1.05
CA ALA A 133 -7.13 7.11 0.03
C ALA A 133 -7.58 5.81 -0.66
N PHE A 134 -6.63 4.94 -1.01
CA PHE A 134 -6.93 3.61 -1.52
C PHE A 134 -7.78 2.79 -0.54
N SER A 135 -7.40 2.75 0.74
CA SER A 135 -8.08 1.94 1.76
C SER A 135 -9.54 2.40 1.94
N LYS A 136 -9.77 3.72 1.99
CA LYS A 136 -11.11 4.31 2.08
C LYS A 136 -11.98 3.96 0.88
N GLU A 137 -11.42 4.05 -0.33
CA GLU A 137 -12.14 3.67 -1.54
C GLU A 137 -12.43 2.17 -1.58
N PHE A 138 -11.45 1.34 -1.21
CA PHE A 138 -11.61 -0.10 -1.15
C PHE A 138 -12.69 -0.51 -0.14
N MET A 139 -12.76 0.16 1.02
CA MET A 139 -13.80 -0.06 2.04
C MET A 139 -15.17 0.50 1.64
N ALA A 140 -15.23 1.41 0.66
CA ALA A 140 -16.46 2.00 0.14
C ALA A 140 -16.98 1.36 -1.16
N LEU A 141 -16.21 0.44 -1.79
CA LEU A 141 -16.66 -0.28 -2.99
C LEU A 141 -18.07 -0.87 -2.79
N PRO A 142 -19.00 -0.72 -3.75
CA PRO A 142 -20.35 -1.24 -3.59
C PRO A 142 -20.36 -2.77 -3.48
N SER A 143 -21.31 -3.30 -2.71
CA SER A 143 -21.50 -4.74 -2.55
C SER A 143 -21.94 -5.43 -3.85
N GLU A 144 -22.41 -4.65 -4.82
CA GLU A 144 -22.93 -5.13 -6.09
C GLU A 144 -21.94 -4.82 -7.23
N LEU A 145 -20.87 -5.61 -7.33
CA LEU A 145 -20.23 -5.83 -8.63
C LEU A 145 -21.04 -6.93 -9.32
N HIS A 146 -22.20 -6.56 -9.85
CA HIS A 146 -22.94 -7.41 -10.77
C HIS A 146 -22.06 -7.59 -12.02
N HIS A 147 -21.45 -8.75 -12.15
CA HIS A 147 -21.06 -9.29 -13.45
C HIS A 147 -22.26 -10.00 -14.08
#